data_AF-A0A2E6P6E5-F1
#
_entry.id   AF-A0A2E6P6E5-F1
#
_cell.length_a   1.000
_cell.length_b   1.000
_cell.length_c   1.000
_cell.angle_alpha   90.00
_cell.angle_beta   90.00
_cell.angle_gamma   90.00
#
_symmetry.space_group_name_H-M   'P 1'
#
loop_
_entity.id
_entity.type
_entity.pdbx_description
1 polymer ?
#
loop_
_entity_poly.entity_id
_entity_poly.type
_entity_poly.pdbx_seq_one_letter_code
_entity_poly.pdbx_strand_id
1 'polypeptide(L)'
;MKIFHNPTEKWMIVVLVSVLLLLGIDVSRADHKENIFFQTTAPILCAPYDKMTQWLEHNEFEVVSVGLGRSGGVQTGEPVYMVQGYLKKGTDIFVSSIETPNGVDKCLMYNLFDYKKVEDLEKK
;
A
#
# COMPACT_ATOMS: atom_id res chain seq x y z
N MET A 1 -9.94 -57.91 -4.75
CA MET A 1 -8.90 -57.22 -5.54
C MET A 1 -7.76 -56.86 -4.58
N LYS A 2 -6.69 -57.66 -4.53
CA LYS A 2 -5.56 -57.47 -3.61
C LYS A 2 -4.56 -56.52 -4.26
N ILE A 3 -4.68 -55.25 -3.93
CA ILE A 3 -3.70 -54.22 -4.31
C ILE A 3 -2.63 -54.26 -3.20
N PHE A 4 -1.35 -54.21 -3.56
CA PHE A 4 -0.15 -54.25 -2.69
C PHE A 4 0.43 -55.64 -2.41
N HIS A 5 1.57 -55.92 -3.07
CA HIS A 5 2.29 -57.21 -3.03
C HIS A 5 3.70 -57.09 -2.44
N ASN A 6 4.16 -55.92 -1.96
CA ASN A 6 5.54 -55.79 -1.47
C ASN A 6 5.67 -54.78 -0.30
N PRO A 7 6.34 -55.12 0.83
CA PRO A 7 6.56 -54.20 1.95
C PRO A 7 7.24 -52.88 1.58
N THR A 8 8.04 -52.83 0.51
CA THR A 8 8.70 -51.61 0.02
C THR A 8 7.72 -50.59 -0.59
N GLU A 9 6.63 -51.06 -1.21
CA GLU A 9 5.59 -50.19 -1.80
C GLU A 9 4.81 -49.43 -0.72
N LYS A 10 4.61 -50.04 0.45
CA LYS A 10 3.91 -49.40 1.58
C LYS A 10 4.71 -48.22 2.13
N TRP A 11 6.02 -48.37 2.27
CA TRP A 11 6.90 -47.29 2.72
C TRP A 11 6.97 -46.14 1.72
N MET A 12 7.02 -46.47 0.43
CA MET A 12 7.04 -45.47 -0.64
C MET A 12 5.77 -44.62 -0.62
N ILE A 13 4.58 -45.23 -0.43
CA ILE A 13 3.32 -44.50 -0.36
C ILE A 13 3.24 -43.61 0.89
N VAL A 14 3.71 -44.09 2.04
CA VAL A 14 3.75 -43.29 3.29
C VAL A 14 4.64 -42.07 3.13
N VAL A 15 5.82 -42.23 2.50
CA VAL A 15 6.72 -41.10 2.21
C VAL A 15 6.08 -40.12 1.23
N LEU A 16 5.41 -40.61 0.17
CA LEU A 16 4.76 -39.75 -0.82
C LEU A 16 3.62 -38.94 -0.20
N VAL A 17 2.76 -39.57 0.60
CA VAL A 17 1.65 -38.90 1.28
C VAL A 17 2.14 -37.90 2.33
N SER A 18 3.21 -38.24 3.07
CA SER A 18 3.90 -37.35 4.01
C SER A 18 4.41 -36.08 3.31
N VAL A 19 5.10 -36.22 2.17
CA VAL A 19 5.62 -35.09 1.40
C VAL A 19 4.49 -34.22 0.83
N LEU A 20 3.40 -34.82 0.32
CA LEU A 20 2.23 -34.08 -0.16
C LEU A 20 1.52 -33.29 0.96
N LEU A 21 1.44 -33.86 2.16
CA LEU A 21 0.88 -33.17 3.33
C LEU A 21 1.77 -32.00 3.78
N LEU A 22 3.08 -32.16 3.73
CA LEU A 22 4.04 -31.10 4.06
C LEU A 22 4.07 -29.96 3.03
N LEU A 23 3.74 -30.23 1.75
CA LEU A 23 3.68 -29.19 0.72
C LEU A 23 2.36 -28.39 0.73
N GLY A 24 1.30 -28.90 1.37
CA GLY A 24 -0.01 -28.24 1.42
C GLY A 24 -0.14 -27.11 2.45
N ILE A 25 0.78 -27.02 3.42
CA ILE A 25 0.73 -26.03 4.50
C ILE A 25 1.23 -24.63 4.10
N ASP A 26 2.07 -24.52 3.06
CA ASP A 26 2.63 -23.23 2.64
C ASP A 26 1.73 -22.41 1.70
N VAL A 27 0.78 -23.06 1.01
CA VAL A 27 -0.11 -22.40 0.03
C VAL A 27 -1.07 -21.41 0.70
N SER A 28 -1.37 -21.60 1.99
CA SER A 28 -2.33 -20.78 2.75
C SER A 28 -1.78 -19.44 3.23
N ARG A 29 -0.48 -19.14 3.02
CA ARG A 29 0.18 -17.90 3.46
C ARG A 29 0.64 -17.00 2.32
N ALA A 30 0.04 -17.14 1.14
CA ALA A 30 0.11 -16.08 0.15
C ALA A 30 -0.84 -14.94 0.59
N ASP A 31 -0.31 -13.97 1.33
CA ASP A 31 -0.96 -12.69 1.59
C ASP A 31 -1.12 -11.95 0.24
N HIS A 32 -2.18 -12.28 -0.49
CA HIS A 32 -2.54 -11.62 -1.73
C HIS A 32 -3.00 -10.20 -1.40
N LYS A 33 -2.05 -9.27 -1.27
CA LYS A 33 -2.35 -7.84 -1.22
C LYS A 33 -3.00 -7.44 -2.54
N GLU A 34 -4.31 -7.26 -2.49
CA GLU A 34 -5.09 -6.72 -3.60
C GLU A 34 -4.49 -5.37 -4.01
N ASN A 35 -4.17 -5.21 -5.31
CA ASN A 35 -3.64 -3.95 -5.80
C ASN A 35 -4.77 -2.92 -5.84
N ILE A 36 -4.84 -2.07 -4.81
CA ILE A 36 -5.86 -1.03 -4.68
C ILE A 36 -5.66 0.15 -5.64
N PHE A 37 -4.54 0.18 -6.36
CA PHE A 37 -4.13 1.36 -7.10
C PHE A 37 -4.55 1.32 -8.56
N PHE A 38 -5.06 2.46 -9.04
CA PHE A 38 -5.25 2.72 -10.44
C PHE A 38 -4.39 3.92 -10.88
N GLN A 39 -3.85 3.81 -12.09
CA GLN A 39 -3.04 4.84 -12.74
C GLN A 39 -3.96 5.79 -13.52
N THR A 40 -3.59 7.07 -13.57
CA THR A 40 -4.22 8.03 -14.49
C THR A 40 -3.23 8.41 -15.59
N THR A 41 -3.64 9.29 -16.52
CA THR A 41 -2.73 9.85 -17.53
C THR A 41 -1.61 10.68 -16.88
N ALA A 42 -1.87 11.29 -15.73
CA ALA A 42 -0.83 11.87 -14.90
C ALA A 42 -0.19 10.75 -14.05
N PRO A 43 1.12 10.83 -13.73
CA PRO A 43 1.84 9.85 -12.92
C PRO A 43 1.46 9.95 -11.43
N ILE A 44 0.17 9.88 -11.14
CA ILE A 44 -0.45 9.90 -9.82
C ILE A 44 -1.03 8.52 -9.52
N LEU A 45 -1.02 8.15 -8.25
CA LEU A 45 -1.50 6.86 -7.78
C LEU A 45 -2.80 7.05 -7.01
N CYS A 46 -3.91 6.62 -7.58
CA CYS A 46 -5.23 6.79 -6.96
C CYS A 46 -5.75 5.47 -6.40
N ALA A 47 -6.54 5.57 -5.33
CA ALA A 47 -7.37 4.47 -4.82
C ALA A 47 -8.64 5.08 -4.21
N PRO A 48 -9.68 4.26 -3.96
CA PRO A 48 -10.82 4.68 -3.14
C PRO A 48 -10.34 5.29 -1.82
N TYR A 49 -11.00 6.35 -1.37
CA TYR A 49 -10.56 7.16 -0.23
C TYR A 49 -10.24 6.32 1.02
N ASP A 50 -11.11 5.38 1.37
CA ASP A 50 -10.98 4.52 2.54
C ASP A 50 -9.76 3.60 2.41
N LYS A 51 -9.54 3.02 1.23
CA LYS A 51 -8.41 2.14 0.94
C LYS A 51 -7.08 2.88 0.96
N MET A 52 -7.02 4.07 0.37
CA MET A 52 -5.80 4.89 0.41
C MET A 52 -5.48 5.32 1.84
N THR A 53 -6.49 5.73 2.61
CA THR A 53 -6.31 6.16 4.00
C THR A 53 -5.78 5.01 4.86
N GLN A 54 -6.39 3.83 4.75
CA GLN A 54 -5.90 2.61 5.42
C GLN A 54 -4.48 2.24 4.99
N TRP A 55 -4.15 2.39 3.71
CA TRP A 55 -2.80 2.13 3.21
C TRP A 55 -1.78 3.09 3.81
N LEU A 56 -2.09 4.39 3.90
CA LEU A 56 -1.22 5.39 4.51
C LEU A 56 -0.99 5.08 6.00
N GLU A 57 -2.05 4.77 6.73
CA GLU A 57 -1.98 4.38 8.14
C GLU A 57 -1.15 3.10 8.35
N HIS A 58 -1.41 2.05 7.56
CA HIS A 58 -0.68 0.78 7.63
C HIS A 58 0.82 0.94 7.33
N ASN A 59 1.18 1.90 6.48
CA ASN A 59 2.57 2.16 6.11
C ASN A 59 3.25 3.25 6.97
N GLU A 60 2.63 3.62 8.10
CA GLU A 60 3.17 4.55 9.09
C GLU A 60 3.45 5.95 8.53
N PHE A 61 2.59 6.42 7.63
CA PHE A 61 2.60 7.80 7.15
C PHE A 61 1.82 8.71 8.10
N GLU A 62 2.48 9.76 8.59
CA GLU A 62 1.89 10.76 9.48
C GLU A 62 1.66 12.08 8.73
N VAL A 63 0.49 12.70 8.91
CA VAL A 63 0.17 13.99 8.28
C VAL A 63 1.06 15.08 8.89
N VAL A 64 1.82 15.77 8.04
CA VAL A 64 2.71 16.88 8.44
C VAL A 64 2.29 18.23 7.84
N SER A 65 1.39 18.23 6.85
CA SER A 65 0.84 19.46 6.27
C SER A 65 -0.54 19.21 5.67
N VAL A 66 -1.39 20.26 5.68
CA VAL A 66 -2.72 20.25 5.07
C VAL A 66 -2.94 21.60 4.39
N GLY A 67 -3.48 21.57 3.17
CA GLY A 67 -3.85 22.77 2.41
C GLY A 67 -5.14 22.57 1.63
N LEU A 68 -5.89 23.65 1.41
CA LEU A 68 -7.13 23.62 0.63
C LEU A 68 -6.91 24.32 -0.71
N GLY A 69 -7.20 23.61 -1.79
CA GLY A 69 -7.39 24.20 -3.10
C GLY A 69 -8.75 24.86 -3.18
N ARG A 70 -8.79 26.10 -3.66
CA ARG A 70 -10.01 26.91 -3.75
C ARG A 70 -10.40 27.19 -5.20
N SER A 71 -11.70 27.32 -5.45
CA SER A 71 -12.23 27.60 -6.77
C SER A 71 -11.62 28.88 -7.36
N GLY A 72 -11.27 28.83 -8.64
CA GLY A 72 -10.59 29.94 -9.31
C GLY A 72 -9.15 30.21 -8.84
N GLY A 73 -8.59 29.40 -7.93
CA GLY A 73 -7.22 29.59 -7.42
C GLY A 73 -7.06 30.85 -6.55
N VAL A 74 -8.16 31.37 -6.00
CA VAL A 74 -8.17 32.61 -5.20
C VAL A 74 -8.45 32.30 -3.73
N GLN A 75 -7.92 33.15 -2.83
CA GLN A 75 -8.03 32.94 -1.37
C GLN A 75 -9.48 32.93 -0.88
N THR A 76 -10.37 33.68 -1.53
CA THR A 76 -11.79 33.79 -1.19
C THR A 76 -12.65 32.74 -1.88
N GLY A 77 -12.09 31.90 -2.75
CA GLY A 77 -12.83 30.87 -3.46
C GLY A 77 -13.29 29.77 -2.52
N GLU A 78 -14.31 29.02 -2.92
CA GLU A 78 -14.79 27.87 -2.14
C GLU A 78 -13.77 26.73 -2.19
N PRO A 79 -13.54 25.98 -1.09
CA PRO A 79 -12.68 24.80 -1.12
C PRO A 79 -13.23 23.74 -2.09
N VAL A 80 -12.38 23.27 -3.02
CA VAL A 80 -12.74 22.28 -4.05
C VAL A 80 -11.85 21.03 -4.03
N TYR A 81 -10.71 21.08 -3.35
CA TYR A 81 -9.90 19.91 -3.02
C TYR A 81 -9.03 20.17 -1.78
N MET A 82 -8.55 19.10 -1.16
CA MET A 82 -7.57 19.13 -0.09
C MET A 82 -6.28 18.48 -0.56
N VAL A 83 -5.14 19.05 -0.18
CA VAL A 83 -3.82 18.44 -0.31
C VAL A 83 -3.30 18.14 1.08
N GLN A 84 -2.80 16.93 1.29
CA GLN A 84 -2.18 16.53 2.55
C GLN A 84 -0.77 16.02 2.26
N GLY A 85 0.21 16.52 3.00
CA GLY A 85 1.57 16.01 2.97
C GLY A 85 1.80 15.06 4.15
N TYR A 86 2.46 13.94 3.88
CA TYR A 86 2.75 12.91 4.87
C TYR A 86 4.24 12.61 4.90
N LEU A 87 4.77 12.40 6.11
CA LEU A 87 6.12 11.89 6.32
C LEU A 87 6.01 10.47 6.87
N LYS A 88 6.75 9.52 6.30
CA LYS A 88 6.81 8.17 6.85
C LYS A 88 7.72 8.15 8.07
N LYS A 89 7.19 7.62 9.18
CA LYS A 89 7.85 7.59 10.47
C LYS A 89 9.26 7.01 10.40
N GLY A 90 10.24 7.74 10.94
CA GLY A 90 11.64 7.31 11.02
C GLY A 90 12.38 7.23 9.68
N THR A 91 11.84 7.84 8.62
CA THR A 91 12.43 7.83 7.28
C THR A 91 12.44 9.22 6.64
N ASP A 92 13.17 9.35 5.52
CA ASP A 92 13.18 10.53 4.67
C ASP A 92 12.22 10.38 3.46
N ILE A 93 11.09 9.68 3.65
CA ILE A 93 10.09 9.46 2.60
C ILE A 93 8.90 10.38 2.83
N PHE A 94 8.62 11.23 1.84
CA PHE A 94 7.49 12.16 1.85
C PHE A 94 6.52 11.84 0.71
N VAL A 95 5.23 11.81 1.01
CA VAL A 95 4.18 11.69 -0.01
C VAL A 95 3.19 12.84 0.11
N SER A 96 2.64 13.28 -1.01
CA SER A 96 1.54 14.25 -1.04
C SER A 96 0.30 13.60 -1.63
N SER A 97 -0.85 13.72 -0.97
CA SER A 97 -2.14 13.30 -1.53
C SER A 97 -2.98 14.50 -1.97
N ILE A 98 -3.93 14.24 -2.86
CA ILE A 98 -5.03 15.15 -3.22
C ILE A 98 -6.35 14.39 -3.17
N GLU A 99 -7.40 15.06 -2.69
CA GLU A 99 -8.75 14.52 -2.63
C GLU A 99 -9.80 15.63 -2.77
N THR A 100 -10.99 15.26 -3.25
CA THR A 100 -12.13 16.18 -3.36
C THR A 100 -13.02 16.08 -2.12
N PRO A 101 -13.83 17.12 -1.80
CA PRO A 101 -14.75 17.08 -0.65
C PRO A 101 -15.73 15.90 -0.65
N ASN A 102 -16.03 15.35 -1.82
CA ASN A 102 -16.92 14.19 -1.95
C ASN A 102 -16.26 12.88 -1.50
N GLY A 103 -14.93 12.86 -1.29
CA GLY A 103 -14.21 11.72 -0.71
C GLY A 103 -14.32 10.42 -1.52
N VAL A 104 -14.47 10.52 -2.85
CA VAL A 104 -14.55 9.33 -3.72
C VAL A 104 -13.18 8.67 -3.82
N ASP A 105 -12.20 9.44 -4.28
CA ASP A 105 -10.83 8.99 -4.47
C ASP A 105 -9.85 9.88 -3.70
N LYS A 106 -8.76 9.25 -3.25
CA LYS A 106 -7.59 9.92 -2.72
C LYS A 106 -6.39 9.48 -3.54
N CYS A 107 -5.69 10.45 -4.11
CA CYS A 107 -4.59 10.19 -5.04
C CYS A 107 -3.27 10.70 -4.48
N LEU A 108 -2.22 9.88 -4.50
CA LEU A 108 -0.85 10.33 -4.25
C LEU A 108 -0.33 11.06 -5.49
N MET A 109 -0.05 12.36 -5.34
CA MET A 109 0.47 13.22 -6.39
C MET A 109 1.94 12.91 -6.69
N TYR A 110 2.73 12.67 -5.64
CA TYR A 110 4.15 12.35 -5.75
C TYR A 110 4.64 11.62 -4.50
N ASN A 111 5.70 10.83 -4.70
CA ASN A 111 6.46 10.13 -3.67
C ASN A 111 7.92 10.55 -3.79
N LEU A 112 8.45 11.15 -2.74
CA LEU A 112 9.81 11.69 -2.68
C LEU A 112 10.63 10.85 -1.72
N PHE A 113 11.83 10.51 -2.17
CA PHE A 113 12.88 9.86 -1.38
C PHE A 113 13.93 10.90 -1.02
N ASP A 114 14.68 10.67 0.05
CA ASP A 114 15.71 11.59 0.56
C ASP A 114 15.15 12.99 0.87
N TYR A 115 13.88 13.07 1.29
CA TYR A 115 13.23 14.32 1.65
C TYR A 115 13.91 14.97 2.85
N LYS A 116 14.26 16.25 2.71
CA LYS A 116 14.82 17.09 3.79
C LYS A 116 14.03 18.38 3.87
N LYS A 117 13.71 18.80 5.10
CA LYS A 117 13.24 20.16 5.34
C LYS A 117 14.42 21.12 5.23
N VAL A 118 14.19 22.32 4.74
CA VAL A 118 15.26 23.32 4.56
C VAL A 118 15.93 23.63 5.91
N GLU A 119 15.14 23.70 6.98
CA GLU A 119 15.62 23.98 8.34
C GLU A 119 16.56 22.89 8.90
N ASP A 120 16.50 21.67 8.34
CA ASP A 120 17.39 20.56 8.71
C ASP A 120 18.71 20.60 7.94
N LEU A 121 18.78 21.34 6.83
CA LEU A 121 19.99 21.51 6.02
C LEU A 121 20.93 22.56 6.60
N GLU A 122 20.39 23.60 7.24
CA GLU A 122 21.16 24.72 7.80
C GLU A 122 21.81 24.41 9.15
N LYS A 123 21.40 23.32 9.82
CA LYS A 123 21.94 22.89 11.13
C LYS A 123 23.22 22.03 11.02
N LYS A 124 23.89 22.03 9.87
CA LYS A 124 25.08 21.22 9.59
C LYS A 124 26.38 22.00 9.73
#